data_AF-A0A1Y3Y5Y8-F1
#
_entry.id   AF-A0A1Y3Y5Y8-F1
#
_cell.length_a   1.000
_cell.length_b   1.000
_cell.length_c   1.000
_cell.angle_alpha   90.00
_cell.angle_beta   90.00
_cell.angle_gamma   90.00
#
_symmetry.space_group_name_H-M   'P 1'
#
loop_
_entity.id
_entity.type
_entity.pdbx_description
1 polymer ?
#
loop_
_entity_poly.entity_id
_entity_poly.type
_entity_poly.pdbx_seq_one_letter_code
_entity_poly.pdbx_strand_id
1 'polypeptide(L)'
;MKLTKEQIENVKSFLLETFAFNEEQLAAIDGLIPMTQEVFESILERCNELGSAADKIFYRLLRDYPDLTDVYGQKLEKELDEKYPDTELPEETPEERQAAWERLCARIRAEFGEDAI
;
A
#
# COMPACT_ATOMS: atom_id res chain seq x y z
N MET A 1 -25.11 5.97 22.15
CA MET A 1 -25.02 6.53 20.78
C MET A 1 -24.39 5.47 19.89
N LYS A 2 -25.01 5.07 18.77
CA LYS A 2 -24.39 4.14 17.80
C LYS A 2 -23.78 4.97 16.67
N LEU A 3 -22.49 4.82 16.44
CA LEU A 3 -21.79 5.46 15.32
C LEU A 3 -22.19 4.77 14.00
N THR A 4 -22.22 5.53 12.91
CA THR A 4 -22.37 4.96 11.56
C THR A 4 -21.10 4.22 11.14
N LYS A 5 -21.17 3.38 10.09
CA LYS A 5 -19.98 2.68 9.56
C LYS A 5 -18.88 3.67 9.15
N GLU A 6 -19.26 4.75 8.47
CA GLU A 6 -18.34 5.80 8.05
C GLU A 6 -17.69 6.50 9.25
N GLN A 7 -18.46 6.82 10.29
CA GLN A 7 -17.91 7.42 11.51
C GLN A 7 -16.93 6.47 12.22
N ILE A 8 -17.21 5.17 12.23
CA ILE A 8 -16.30 4.15 12.78
C ILE A 8 -15.00 4.12 11.98
N GLU A 9 -15.07 4.16 10.66
CA GLU A 9 -13.88 4.18 9.79
C GLU A 9 -13.05 5.45 9.97
N ASN A 10 -13.69 6.62 10.09
CA ASN A 10 -13.00 7.88 10.33
C ASN A 10 -12.31 7.88 11.71
N VAL A 11 -12.97 7.34 12.74
CA VAL A 11 -12.35 7.18 14.07
C VAL A 11 -11.16 6.23 14.01
N LYS A 12 -11.25 5.11 13.26
CA LYS A 12 -10.11 4.21 13.08
C LYS A 12 -8.93 4.89 12.37
N SER A 13 -9.18 5.65 11.30
CA SER A 13 -8.13 6.40 10.60
C SER A 13 -7.46 7.40 11.54
N PHE A 14 -8.27 8.17 12.29
CA PHE A 14 -7.76 9.12 13.27
C PHE A 14 -6.90 8.46 14.35
N LEU A 15 -7.34 7.32 14.91
CA LEU A 15 -6.56 6.59 15.92
C LEU A 15 -5.25 6.04 15.34
N LEU A 16 -5.30 5.55 14.10
CA LEU A 16 -4.13 5.01 13.42
C LEU A 16 -3.11 6.11 13.13
N GLU A 17 -3.54 7.24 12.58
CA GLU A 17 -2.67 8.41 12.37
C GLU A 17 -2.11 8.94 13.70
N THR A 18 -2.95 9.08 14.74
CA THR A 18 -2.52 9.68 16.02
C THR A 18 -1.52 8.80 16.80
N PHE A 19 -1.68 7.47 16.76
CA PHE A 19 -0.95 6.58 17.66
C PHE A 19 0.02 5.61 16.97
N ALA A 20 -0.13 5.38 15.67
CA ALA A 20 0.65 4.35 14.99
C ALA A 20 1.92 4.89 14.33
N PHE A 21 1.97 6.18 13.99
CA PHE A 21 3.11 6.82 13.34
C PHE A 21 3.80 7.81 14.27
N ASN A 22 5.09 8.02 14.06
CA ASN A 22 5.85 9.04 14.78
C ASN A 22 5.64 10.44 14.16
N GLU A 23 6.15 11.49 14.82
CA GLU A 23 5.94 12.88 14.40
C GLU A 23 6.50 13.17 12.99
N GLU A 24 7.66 12.61 12.65
CA GLU A 24 8.29 12.82 11.34
C GLU A 24 7.51 12.12 10.22
N GLN A 25 7.10 10.89 10.45
CA GLN A 25 6.25 10.11 9.56
C GLN A 25 4.92 10.84 9.31
N LEU A 26 4.28 11.36 10.37
CA LEU A 26 3.03 12.12 10.24
C LEU A 26 3.24 13.43 9.49
N ALA A 27 4.30 14.18 9.80
CA ALA A 27 4.60 15.41 9.10
C ALA A 27 4.82 15.17 7.59
N ALA A 28 5.43 14.06 7.20
CA ALA A 28 5.62 13.70 5.80
C ALA A 28 4.30 13.24 5.15
N ILE A 29 3.51 12.42 5.85
CA ILE A 29 2.18 11.96 5.42
C ILE A 29 1.24 13.15 5.14
N ASP A 30 1.26 14.14 6.03
CA ASP A 30 0.44 15.36 5.93
C ASP A 30 1.03 16.41 4.97
N GLY A 31 2.19 16.14 4.37
CA GLY A 31 2.88 17.05 3.45
C GLY A 31 3.47 18.30 4.10
N LEU A 32 3.65 18.29 5.42
CA LEU A 32 4.29 19.36 6.19
C LEU A 32 5.82 19.37 5.98
N ILE A 33 6.41 18.20 5.73
CA ILE A 33 7.81 18.05 5.34
C ILE A 33 7.93 17.25 4.03
N PRO A 34 9.03 17.40 3.26
CA PRO A 34 9.24 16.61 2.06
C PRO A 34 9.32 15.11 2.36
N MET A 35 8.67 14.30 1.52
CA MET A 35 8.80 12.85 1.54
C MET A 35 10.16 12.45 0.96
N THR A 36 11.10 12.04 1.82
CA THR A 36 12.38 11.45 1.40
C THR A 36 12.25 9.94 1.25
N GLN A 37 13.19 9.30 0.56
CA GLN A 37 13.21 7.83 0.45
C GLN A 37 13.24 7.15 1.82
N GLU A 38 14.04 7.66 2.76
CA GLU A 38 14.17 7.09 4.11
C GLU A 38 12.85 7.17 4.90
N VAL A 39 12.18 8.32 4.85
CA VAL A 39 10.89 8.51 5.54
C VAL A 39 9.81 7.66 4.87
N PHE A 40 9.78 7.62 3.54
CA PHE A 40 8.85 6.79 2.78
C PHE A 40 8.99 5.30 3.16
N GLU A 41 10.21 4.76 3.12
CA GLU A 41 10.48 3.36 3.49
C GLU A 41 10.10 3.08 4.94
N SER A 42 10.42 4.00 5.87
CA SER A 42 10.04 3.88 7.28
C SER A 42 8.52 3.83 7.48
N ILE A 43 7.76 4.63 6.71
CA ILE A 43 6.30 4.60 6.76
C ILE A 43 5.76 3.28 6.19
N LEU A 44 6.30 2.78 5.09
CA LEU A 44 5.85 1.52 4.48
C LEU A 44 6.16 0.32 5.38
N GLU A 45 7.34 0.28 6.00
CA GLU A 45 7.67 -0.74 7.00
C GLU A 45 6.67 -0.73 8.15
N ARG A 46 6.34 0.47 8.66
CA ARG A 46 5.32 0.62 9.69
C ARG A 46 3.93 0.17 9.22
N CYS A 47 3.56 0.47 7.98
CA CYS A 47 2.31 -0.01 7.39
C CYS A 47 2.27 -1.55 7.33
N ASN A 48 3.37 -2.20 6.95
CA ASN A 48 3.46 -3.66 6.92
C ASN A 48 3.28 -4.27 8.32
N GLU A 49 3.84 -3.66 9.37
CA GLU A 49 3.62 -4.09 10.77
C GLU A 49 2.15 -3.96 11.22
N LEU A 50 1.47 -2.92 10.77
CA LEU A 50 0.06 -2.64 11.09
C LEU A 50 -0.91 -3.47 10.23
N GLY A 51 -0.43 -4.02 9.11
CA GLY A 51 -1.21 -4.79 8.15
C GLY A 51 -2.39 -4.02 7.58
N SER A 52 -3.51 -4.72 7.36
CA SER A 52 -4.70 -4.18 6.67
C SER A 52 -5.29 -2.88 7.26
N ALA A 53 -4.97 -2.55 8.52
CA ALA A 53 -5.39 -1.30 9.13
C ALA A 53 -4.73 -0.07 8.45
N ALA A 54 -3.54 -0.23 7.89
CA ALA A 54 -2.77 0.83 7.25
C ALA A 54 -2.83 0.80 5.71
N ASP A 55 -3.56 -0.14 5.09
CA ASP A 55 -3.65 -0.31 3.63
C ASP A 55 -3.98 0.99 2.90
N LYS A 56 -4.91 1.79 3.43
CA LYS A 56 -5.29 3.07 2.81
C LYS A 56 -4.10 4.03 2.69
N ILE A 57 -3.26 4.10 3.73
CA ILE A 57 -2.07 4.96 3.74
C ILE A 57 -1.01 4.36 2.83
N PHE A 58 -0.79 3.05 2.93
CA PHE A 58 0.16 2.32 2.10
C PHE A 58 -0.08 2.55 0.61
N TYR A 59 -1.27 2.20 0.11
CA TYR A 59 -1.59 2.35 -1.33
C TYR A 59 -1.62 3.82 -1.77
N ARG A 60 -2.03 4.74 -0.90
CA ARG A 60 -1.97 6.18 -1.20
C ARG A 60 -0.52 6.61 -1.45
N LEU A 61 0.41 6.23 -0.59
CA LEU A 61 1.82 6.61 -0.72
C LEU A 61 2.46 6.00 -1.97
N LEU A 62 2.15 4.73 -2.29
CA LEU A 62 2.64 4.09 -3.51
C LEU A 62 2.20 4.85 -4.77
N ARG A 63 0.95 5.30 -4.79
CA ARG A 63 0.39 6.07 -5.92
C ARG A 63 0.97 7.48 -5.99
N ASP A 64 1.09 8.16 -4.85
CA ASP A 64 1.46 9.57 -4.80
C ASP A 64 2.97 9.79 -4.98
N TYR A 65 3.79 8.77 -4.70
CA TYR A 65 5.25 8.81 -4.84
C TYR A 65 5.78 7.63 -5.69
N PRO A 66 5.50 7.61 -7.00
CA PRO A 66 5.91 6.52 -7.89
C PRO A 66 7.43 6.38 -7.97
N ASP A 67 8.18 7.49 -8.03
CA ASP A 67 9.65 7.44 -8.11
C ASP A 67 10.27 6.77 -6.87
N LEU A 68 9.73 7.04 -5.67
CA LEU A 68 10.19 6.42 -4.41
C LEU A 68 9.75 4.95 -4.32
N THR A 69 8.59 4.64 -4.88
CA THR A 69 8.05 3.28 -4.98
C THR A 69 8.93 2.40 -5.84
N ASP A 70 9.39 2.90 -6.99
CA ASP A 70 10.28 2.15 -7.89
C ASP A 70 11.61 1.82 -7.21
N VAL A 71 12.20 2.79 -6.49
CA VAL A 71 13.45 2.57 -5.73
C VAL A 71 13.24 1.53 -4.63
N TYR A 72 12.11 1.62 -3.91
CA TYR A 72 11.77 0.64 -2.88
C TYR A 72 11.55 -0.77 -3.45
N GLY A 73 10.86 -0.86 -4.59
CA GLY A 73 10.64 -2.13 -5.30
C GLY A 73 11.95 -2.80 -5.72
N GLN A 74 12.86 -2.05 -6.34
CA GLN A 74 14.19 -2.56 -6.72
C GLN A 74 14.99 -3.06 -5.52
N LYS A 75 14.87 -2.39 -4.37
CA LYS A 75 15.52 -2.82 -3.12
C LYS A 75 14.95 -4.16 -2.63
N LEU A 76 13.62 -4.33 -2.68
CA LEU A 76 12.96 -5.58 -2.31
C LEU A 76 13.34 -6.74 -3.26
N GLU A 77 13.36 -6.49 -4.57
CA GLU A 77 13.80 -7.48 -5.57
C GLU A 77 15.22 -7.95 -5.27
N LYS A 78 16.15 -7.01 -5.05
CA LYS A 78 17.53 -7.32 -4.70
C LYS A 78 17.63 -8.11 -3.39
N GLU A 79 16.88 -7.73 -2.36
CA GLU A 79 16.88 -8.47 -1.09
C GLU A 79 16.32 -9.89 -1.25
N LEU A 80 15.33 -10.07 -2.11
CA LEU A 80 14.77 -11.39 -2.43
C LEU A 80 15.81 -12.26 -3.12
N ASP A 81 16.48 -11.73 -4.15
CA ASP A 81 17.54 -12.43 -4.88
C ASP A 81 18.70 -12.83 -3.96
N GLU A 82 19.09 -11.96 -3.02
CA GLU A 82 20.17 -12.22 -2.08
C GLU A 82 19.79 -13.26 -1.00
N LYS A 83 18.56 -13.17 -0.45
CA LYS A 83 18.11 -14.05 0.65
C LYS A 83 17.57 -15.39 0.14
N TYR A 84 17.04 -15.42 -1.08
CA TYR A 84 16.33 -16.55 -1.66
C TYR A 84 16.72 -16.75 -3.14
N PRO A 85 18.00 -17.04 -3.42
CA PRO A 85 18.51 -17.14 -4.80
C PRO A 85 17.85 -18.25 -5.63
N ASP A 86 17.28 -19.27 -4.96
CA ASP A 86 16.57 -20.38 -5.58
C ASP A 86 15.06 -20.13 -5.71
N THR A 87 14.56 -18.98 -5.26
CA THR A 87 13.14 -18.60 -5.42
C THR A 87 12.97 -17.94 -6.78
N GLU A 88 12.63 -18.75 -7.78
CA GLU A 88 12.10 -18.22 -9.03
C GLU A 88 10.70 -17.66 -8.76
N LEU A 89 10.55 -16.33 -8.90
CA LEU A 89 9.23 -15.74 -9.05
C LEU A 89 8.61 -16.35 -10.32
N PRO A 90 7.35 -16.80 -10.28
CA PRO A 90 6.72 -17.35 -11.47
C PRO A 90 6.74 -16.29 -12.58
N GLU A 91 7.38 -16.60 -13.71
CA GLU A 91 7.33 -15.76 -14.89
C GLU A 91 5.88 -15.68 -15.36
N GLU A 92 5.26 -14.50 -15.26
CA GLU A 92 3.96 -14.26 -15.87
C GLU A 92 4.16 -13.89 -17.34
N THR A 93 3.60 -14.71 -18.23
CA THR A 93 3.43 -14.32 -19.62
C THR A 93 2.47 -13.12 -19.73
N PRO A 94 2.58 -12.27 -20.77
CA PRO A 94 1.63 -11.18 -21.00
C PRO A 94 0.17 -11.65 -21.01
N GLU A 95 -0.09 -12.84 -21.55
CA GLU A 95 -1.40 -13.47 -21.59
C GLU A 95 -1.92 -13.84 -20.19
N GLU A 96 -1.07 -14.41 -19.32
CA GLU A 96 -1.42 -14.74 -17.94
C GLU A 96 -1.71 -13.49 -17.12
N ARG A 97 -0.90 -12.44 -17.29
CA ARG A 97 -1.11 -11.14 -16.64
C ARG A 97 -2.45 -10.52 -17.06
N GLN A 98 -2.75 -10.54 -18.35
CA GLN A 98 -4.02 -10.03 -18.87
C GLN A 98 -5.21 -10.84 -18.33
N ALA A 99 -5.11 -12.18 -18.31
CA ALA A 99 -6.16 -13.04 -17.77
C ALA A 99 -6.31 -12.89 -16.24
N ALA A 100 -5.23 -12.63 -15.50
CA ALA A 100 -5.29 -12.31 -14.08
C ALA A 100 -5.99 -10.96 -13.83
N TRP A 101 -5.66 -9.95 -14.64
CA TRP A 101 -6.31 -8.65 -14.60
C TRP A 101 -7.81 -8.74 -14.88
N GLU A 102 -8.22 -9.44 -15.93
CA GLU A 102 -9.63 -9.63 -16.28
C GLU A 102 -10.40 -10.35 -15.17
N ARG A 103 -9.80 -11.36 -14.54
CA ARG A 103 -10.39 -12.05 -13.37
C ARG A 103 -10.57 -11.10 -12.18
N LEU A 104 -9.61 -10.22 -11.93
CA LEU A 104 -9.71 -9.21 -10.87
C LEU A 104 -10.83 -8.20 -11.18
N CYS A 105 -10.87 -7.65 -12.40
CA CYS A 105 -11.92 -6.73 -12.82
C CYS A 105 -13.31 -7.38 -12.72
N ALA A 106 -13.47 -8.64 -13.12
CA ALA A 106 -14.73 -9.36 -13.01
C ALA A 106 -15.20 -9.50 -11.55
N ARG A 107 -14.27 -9.78 -10.62
CA ARG A 107 -14.58 -9.83 -9.17
C ARG A 107 -15.02 -8.47 -8.64
N ILE A 108 -14.33 -7.41 -9.03
CA ILE A 108 -14.66 -6.05 -8.58
C ILE A 108 -16.02 -5.63 -9.14
N ARG A 109 -16.32 -5.90 -10.41
CA ARG A 109 -17.65 -5.64 -10.98
C ARG A 109 -18.75 -6.45 -10.30
N ALA A 110 -18.48 -7.71 -9.95
CA ALA A 110 -19.44 -8.54 -9.23
C ALA A 110 -19.76 -8.01 -7.82
N GLU A 111 -18.79 -7.40 -7.15
CA GLU A 111 -18.94 -6.90 -5.78
C GLU A 111 -19.46 -5.46 -5.72
N PHE A 112 -19.04 -4.60 -6.65
CA PHE A 112 -19.29 -3.15 -6.61
C PHE A 112 -20.18 -2.62 -7.75
N GLY A 113 -20.60 -3.48 -8.68
CA GLY A 113 -21.46 -3.14 -9.84
C GLY A 113 -20.70 -3.08 -11.16
N GLU A 114 -21.40 -3.24 -12.29
CA GLU A 114 -20.77 -3.30 -13.62
C GLU A 114 -19.98 -2.04 -14.00
N ASP A 115 -20.36 -0.88 -13.44
CA ASP A 115 -19.69 0.41 -13.66
C ASP A 115 -18.42 0.59 -12.81
N ALA A 116 -18.05 -0.39 -11.97
CA ALA A 116 -16.79 -0.36 -11.23
C ALA A 116 -15.64 -0.77 -12.15
N ILE A 117 -14.75 0.21 -12.45
CA ILE A 117 -13.52 0.11 -13.28
C ILE A 117 -13.74 0.20 -14.79
#